data_AF-A0A764GTV7-F1
#
_entry.id   AF-A0A764GTV7-F1
#
_cell.length_a   1.000
_cell.length_b   1.000
_cell.length_c   1.000
_cell.angle_alpha   90.00
_cell.angle_beta   90.00
_cell.angle_gamma   90.00
#
_symmetry.space_group_name_H-M   'P 1'
#
loop_
_entity.id
_entity.type
_entity.pdbx_description
1 polymer ?
#
loop_
_entity_poly.entity_id
_entity_poly.type
_entity_poly.pdbx_seq_one_letter_code
_entity_poly.pdbx_strand_id
1 'polypeptide(L)'
;MLTLSGANSYSGGTLISDGTLVASNVEALGTGDVTNDAVLELNTGGDFDNAISGSGQVVKSGDGTLTLSGSNTYRGGTTISGGTLLASNVEALGTGDVTDNAVLELNTGGDFDNAISGSGQVVKSGDETLTLSGSNTYTGGTLISGGTLVATNVEALGSGDVTDDATLELNTGGTFDNAISGSGQVVKSGDDVLTLSGANSYSGGSLISGGTLVATNVEALGTGDVTNNAVLELNTGGTFDNAISGSGQVVKSGDDVLTLSGANSYSGGTLISDGTLVA
;
A
#
# COMPACT_ATOMS: atom_id res chain seq x y z
N MET A 1 -23.28 -14.38 22.91
CA MET A 1 -23.11 -12.98 22.50
C MET A 1 -23.43 -12.09 23.69
N LEU A 2 -22.50 -11.20 24.06
CA LEU A 2 -22.65 -10.19 25.10
C LEU A 2 -22.37 -8.83 24.46
N THR A 3 -23.19 -7.82 24.74
CA THR A 3 -22.97 -6.45 24.24
C THR A 3 -22.75 -5.49 25.42
N LEU A 4 -21.67 -4.72 25.34
CA LEU A 4 -21.33 -3.65 26.29
C LEU A 4 -21.45 -2.31 25.56
N SER A 5 -22.41 -1.50 25.99
CA SER A 5 -22.75 -0.23 25.33
C SER A 5 -22.44 1.02 26.18
N GLY A 6 -22.19 0.84 27.48
CA GLY A 6 -21.84 1.92 28.39
C GLY A 6 -20.33 2.03 28.56
N ALA A 7 -19.86 3.24 28.88
CA ALA A 7 -18.49 3.45 29.34
C ALA A 7 -18.25 2.72 30.66
N ASN A 8 -17.12 2.03 30.76
CA ASN A 8 -16.66 1.36 31.97
C ASN A 8 -15.31 1.95 32.39
N SER A 9 -15.06 2.05 33.69
CA SER A 9 -13.82 2.64 34.24
C SER A 9 -12.97 1.64 35.02
N TYR A 10 -13.22 0.34 34.84
CA TYR A 10 -12.37 -0.69 35.46
C TYR A 10 -11.01 -0.76 34.75
N SER A 11 -10.00 -1.14 35.52
CA SER A 11 -8.62 -1.30 35.03
C SER A 11 -8.15 -2.77 35.00
N GLY A 12 -8.99 -3.71 35.45
CA GLY A 12 -8.71 -5.13 35.32
C GLY A 12 -8.82 -5.58 33.85
N GLY A 13 -8.07 -6.62 33.48
CA GLY A 13 -8.13 -7.16 32.12
C GLY A 13 -9.48 -7.82 31.78
N THR A 14 -9.79 -7.90 30.49
CA THR A 14 -10.95 -8.59 29.95
C THR A 14 -10.53 -9.91 29.31
N LEU A 15 -11.15 -11.02 29.70
CA LEU A 15 -10.95 -12.33 29.05
C LEU A 15 -12.19 -12.72 28.24
N ILE A 16 -12.02 -12.93 26.94
CA ILE A 16 -13.02 -13.46 26.03
C ILE A 16 -12.60 -14.90 25.69
N SER A 17 -13.10 -15.87 26.44
CA SER A 17 -12.73 -17.29 26.27
C SER A 17 -13.58 -18.03 25.25
N ASP A 18 -14.79 -17.55 24.96
CA ASP A 18 -15.71 -18.13 23.97
C ASP A 18 -16.76 -17.08 23.54
N GLY A 19 -17.40 -17.33 22.40
CA GLY A 19 -18.46 -16.51 21.84
C GLY A 19 -18.00 -15.15 21.33
N THR A 20 -18.97 -14.23 21.24
CA THR A 20 -18.76 -12.86 20.75
C THR A 20 -19.03 -11.86 21.85
N LEU A 21 -18.06 -10.98 22.12
CA LEU A 21 -18.22 -9.76 22.89
C LEU A 21 -18.29 -8.58 21.93
N VAL A 22 -19.39 -7.82 21.99
CA VAL A 22 -19.60 -6.61 21.19
C VAL A 22 -19.41 -5.39 22.09
N ALA A 23 -18.44 -4.54 21.76
CA ALA A 23 -18.27 -3.23 22.37
C ALA A 23 -18.87 -2.16 21.43
N SER A 24 -19.99 -1.56 21.84
CA SER A 24 -20.65 -0.48 21.06
C SER A 24 -20.20 0.93 21.48
N ASN A 25 -19.27 1.01 22.43
CA ASN A 25 -18.63 2.22 22.91
C ASN A 25 -17.14 1.90 23.11
N VAL A 26 -16.23 2.80 22.71
CA VAL A 26 -14.79 2.56 22.81
C VAL A 26 -14.30 2.37 24.26
N GLU A 27 -14.95 3.03 25.21
CA GLU A 27 -14.68 2.91 26.65
C GLU A 27 -15.40 1.69 27.28
N ALA A 28 -16.08 0.85 26.51
CA ALA A 28 -16.85 -0.27 27.04
C ALA A 28 -15.98 -1.33 27.73
N LEU A 29 -14.70 -1.41 27.39
CA LEU A 29 -13.75 -2.38 27.95
C LEU A 29 -12.84 -1.82 29.05
N GLY A 30 -13.14 -0.61 29.56
CA GLY A 30 -12.28 0.05 30.54
C GLY A 30 -10.87 0.29 29.99
N THR A 31 -9.89 0.37 30.89
CA THR A 31 -8.48 0.64 30.53
C THR A 31 -7.59 -0.59 30.68
N GLY A 32 -8.17 -1.78 30.87
CA GLY A 32 -7.43 -3.03 31.03
C GLY A 32 -7.28 -3.77 29.71
N ASP A 33 -6.14 -4.43 29.53
CA ASP A 33 -5.86 -5.24 28.34
C ASP A 33 -6.90 -6.35 28.11
N VAL A 34 -7.02 -6.78 26.86
CA VAL A 34 -7.93 -7.83 26.42
C VAL A 34 -7.15 -9.09 26.05
N THR A 35 -7.49 -10.21 26.67
CA THR A 35 -7.14 -11.55 26.20
C THR A 35 -8.33 -12.09 25.41
N ASN A 36 -8.22 -12.13 24.09
CA ASN A 36 -9.26 -12.56 23.17
C ASN A 36 -8.90 -13.92 22.57
N ASP A 37 -9.58 -14.98 22.99
CA ASP A 37 -9.46 -16.32 22.42
C ASP A 37 -10.68 -16.72 21.58
N ALA A 38 -11.62 -15.79 21.35
CA ALA A 38 -12.82 -15.99 20.54
C ALA A 38 -13.07 -14.81 19.58
N VAL A 39 -14.16 -14.04 19.74
CA VAL A 39 -14.46 -12.88 18.89
C VAL A 39 -14.68 -11.62 19.72
N LEU A 40 -13.88 -10.59 19.43
CA LEU A 40 -14.10 -9.22 19.88
C LEU A 40 -14.62 -8.37 18.73
N GLU A 41 -15.86 -7.91 18.82
CA GLU A 41 -16.45 -6.97 17.86
C GLU A 41 -16.45 -5.55 18.41
N LEU A 42 -15.72 -4.65 17.77
CA LEU A 42 -15.67 -3.22 18.04
C LEU A 42 -16.66 -2.50 17.10
N ASN A 43 -17.90 -2.39 17.55
CA ASN A 43 -18.97 -1.68 16.86
C ASN A 43 -19.03 -0.22 17.32
N THR A 44 -17.91 0.49 17.14
CA THR A 44 -17.75 1.84 17.68
C THR A 44 -16.71 2.63 16.86
N GLY A 45 -16.50 3.88 17.24
CA GLY A 45 -15.38 4.71 16.80
C GLY A 45 -14.72 5.40 18.01
N GLY A 46 -13.62 6.11 17.78
CA GLY A 46 -12.78 6.69 18.82
C GLY A 46 -11.46 5.94 18.98
N ASP A 47 -10.74 6.19 20.07
CA ASP A 47 -9.41 5.63 20.29
C ASP A 47 -9.44 4.44 21.25
N PHE A 48 -8.98 3.28 20.79
CA PHE A 48 -8.84 2.06 21.57
C PHE A 48 -7.35 1.74 21.76
N ASP A 49 -6.85 2.00 22.97
CA ASP A 49 -5.43 1.92 23.34
C ASP A 49 -5.07 0.65 24.12
N ASN A 50 -6.05 -0.10 24.62
CA ASN A 50 -5.81 -1.37 25.33
C ASN A 50 -5.11 -2.39 24.42
N ALA A 51 -4.13 -3.12 24.96
CA ALA A 51 -3.50 -4.20 24.22
C ALA A 51 -4.44 -5.41 24.11
N ILE A 52 -4.47 -6.02 22.93
CA ILE A 52 -5.26 -7.21 22.60
C ILE A 52 -4.28 -8.35 22.31
N SER A 53 -4.49 -9.48 22.98
CA SER A 53 -3.70 -10.70 22.84
C SER A 53 -4.61 -11.91 22.63
N GLY A 54 -4.03 -13.09 22.35
CA GLY A 54 -4.77 -14.36 22.24
C GLY A 54 -4.98 -14.85 20.81
N SER A 55 -5.73 -15.94 20.66
CA SER A 55 -5.96 -16.58 19.34
C SER A 55 -7.18 -16.08 18.59
N GLY A 56 -7.98 -15.21 19.20
CA GLY A 56 -9.27 -14.75 18.69
C GLY A 56 -9.18 -13.73 17.57
N GLN A 57 -10.32 -13.53 16.92
CA GLN A 57 -10.54 -12.55 15.85
C GLN A 57 -10.98 -11.19 16.44
N VAL A 58 -10.51 -10.10 15.83
CA VAL A 58 -11.07 -8.76 16.03
C VAL A 58 -11.94 -8.38 14.84
N VAL A 59 -13.12 -7.83 15.09
CA VAL A 59 -14.06 -7.37 14.06
C VAL A 59 -14.35 -5.88 14.28
N LYS A 60 -14.13 -5.05 13.28
CA LYS A 60 -14.54 -3.65 13.23
C LYS A 60 -15.80 -3.52 12.39
N SER A 61 -16.94 -3.23 13.01
CA SER A 61 -18.26 -3.20 12.34
C SER A 61 -18.97 -1.85 12.39
N GLY A 62 -18.57 -0.93 13.26
CA GLY A 62 -19.21 0.39 13.38
C GLY A 62 -18.91 1.32 12.21
N ASP A 63 -19.78 2.28 11.90
CA ASP A 63 -19.61 3.19 10.76
C ASP A 63 -18.54 4.28 10.96
N GLY A 64 -18.14 4.53 12.21
CA GLY A 64 -17.14 5.55 12.55
C GLY A 64 -15.69 5.10 12.30
N THR A 65 -14.75 6.03 12.48
CA THR A 65 -13.32 5.72 12.56
C THR A 65 -12.98 5.19 13.95
N LEU A 66 -12.39 3.99 14.01
CA LEU A 66 -11.78 3.45 15.22
C LEU A 66 -10.26 3.51 15.04
N THR A 67 -9.57 4.21 15.93
CA THR A 67 -8.12 4.14 16.06
C THR A 67 -7.76 2.97 16.96
N LEU A 68 -6.94 2.05 16.46
CA LEU A 68 -6.32 1.00 17.25
C LEU A 68 -4.85 1.37 17.44
N SER A 69 -4.47 1.65 18.69
CA SER A 69 -3.13 2.13 19.05
C SER A 69 -2.38 1.24 20.04
N GLY A 70 -3.07 0.26 20.65
CA GLY A 70 -2.43 -0.75 21.48
C GLY A 70 -1.40 -1.58 20.71
N SER A 71 -0.32 -2.00 21.39
CA SER A 71 0.64 -2.96 20.83
C SER A 71 0.03 -4.36 20.92
N ASN A 72 -0.53 -4.81 19.81
CA ASN A 72 -1.38 -6.00 19.80
C ASN A 72 -0.60 -7.25 19.38
N THR A 73 -0.98 -8.40 19.96
CA THR A 73 -0.32 -9.70 19.71
C THR A 73 -1.31 -10.80 19.37
N TYR A 74 -2.58 -10.46 19.11
CA TYR A 74 -3.57 -11.44 18.69
C TYR A 74 -3.24 -12.03 17.32
N ARG A 75 -3.69 -13.25 17.09
CA ARG A 75 -3.32 -14.06 15.92
C ARG A 75 -4.49 -14.50 15.05
N GLY A 76 -5.73 -14.29 15.50
CA GLY A 76 -6.93 -14.74 14.79
C GLY A 76 -7.34 -13.85 13.61
N GLY A 77 -6.62 -12.75 13.37
CA GLY A 77 -6.86 -11.81 12.28
C GLY A 77 -7.90 -10.74 12.59
N THR A 78 -8.05 -9.85 11.63
CA THR A 78 -8.91 -8.66 11.73
C THR A 78 -9.89 -8.62 10.58
N THR A 79 -11.18 -8.45 10.86
CA THR A 79 -12.19 -8.20 9.83
C THR A 79 -12.72 -6.77 9.95
N ILE A 80 -12.63 -6.00 8.88
CA ILE A 80 -13.21 -4.67 8.77
C ILE A 80 -14.46 -4.78 7.92
N SER A 81 -15.63 -4.65 8.54
CA SER A 81 -16.93 -4.75 7.87
C SER A 81 -17.60 -3.40 7.63
N GLY A 82 -17.13 -2.33 8.31
CA GLY A 82 -17.70 -0.99 8.19
C GLY A 82 -16.80 0.11 8.76
N GLY A 83 -17.04 1.33 8.29
CA GLY A 83 -16.29 2.53 8.68
C GLY A 83 -14.79 2.44 8.34
N THR A 84 -13.97 3.12 9.15
CA THR A 84 -12.51 3.11 9.03
C THR A 84 -11.90 2.42 10.25
N LEU A 85 -10.94 1.54 10.03
CA LEU A 85 -9.99 1.10 11.05
C LEU A 85 -8.66 1.80 10.80
N LEU A 86 -8.25 2.67 11.73
CA LEU A 86 -6.97 3.36 11.68
C LEU A 86 -5.98 2.62 12.60
N ALA A 87 -4.89 2.11 12.02
CA ALA A 87 -3.76 1.54 12.75
C ALA A 87 -2.68 2.61 12.94
N SER A 88 -2.36 2.96 14.18
CA SER A 88 -1.40 4.03 14.49
C SER A 88 0.04 3.53 14.71
N ASN A 89 0.25 2.22 14.67
CA ASN A 89 1.56 1.54 14.70
C ASN A 89 1.45 0.20 13.94
N VAL A 90 2.58 -0.38 13.52
CA VAL A 90 2.59 -1.64 12.76
C VAL A 90 2.08 -2.84 13.57
N GLU A 91 2.26 -2.84 14.90
CA GLU A 91 1.75 -3.89 15.77
C GLU A 91 0.25 -3.75 16.09
N ALA A 92 -0.41 -2.67 15.66
CA ALA A 92 -1.80 -2.40 16.02
C ALA A 92 -2.77 -3.49 15.52
N LEU A 93 -2.43 -4.22 14.45
CA LEU A 93 -3.30 -5.27 13.91
C LEU A 93 -2.90 -6.69 14.31
N GLY A 94 -1.96 -6.84 15.25
CA GLY A 94 -1.43 -8.14 15.63
C GLY A 94 -0.74 -8.83 14.44
N THR A 95 -0.76 -10.16 14.42
CA THR A 95 -0.02 -10.98 13.43
C THR A 95 -0.92 -11.80 12.50
N GLY A 96 -2.25 -11.64 12.61
CA GLY A 96 -3.20 -12.33 11.76
C GLY A 96 -3.61 -11.48 10.56
N ASP A 97 -4.01 -12.15 9.48
CA ASP A 97 -4.43 -11.50 8.24
C ASP A 97 -5.61 -10.54 8.44
N VAL A 98 -5.71 -9.57 7.52
CA VAL A 98 -6.78 -8.57 7.48
C VAL A 98 -7.74 -8.90 6.34
N THR A 99 -9.03 -9.01 6.66
CA THR A 99 -10.12 -8.98 5.68
C THR A 99 -10.76 -7.59 5.72
N ASP A 100 -10.37 -6.73 4.79
CA ASP A 100 -10.88 -5.37 4.64
C ASP A 100 -12.02 -5.30 3.61
N ASN A 101 -13.22 -5.01 4.08
CA ASN A 101 -14.39 -4.74 3.24
C ASN A 101 -14.87 -3.28 3.35
N ALA A 102 -14.08 -2.40 3.97
CA ALA A 102 -14.39 -0.99 4.10
C ALA A 102 -13.13 -0.14 3.88
N VAL A 103 -12.55 0.45 4.94
CA VAL A 103 -11.31 1.21 4.85
C VAL A 103 -10.34 0.78 5.95
N LEU A 104 -9.16 0.33 5.55
CA LEU A 104 -7.99 0.21 6.40
C LEU A 104 -7.07 1.42 6.22
N GLU A 105 -6.88 2.22 7.26
CA GLU A 105 -5.93 3.32 7.26
C GLU A 105 -4.67 2.98 8.09
N LEU A 106 -3.51 3.02 7.45
CA LEU A 106 -2.20 2.77 8.02
C LEU A 106 -1.49 4.12 8.23
N ASN A 107 -1.59 4.64 9.45
CA ASN A 107 -0.91 5.87 9.86
C ASN A 107 0.32 5.51 10.70
N THR A 108 1.30 4.88 10.04
CA THR A 108 2.51 4.38 10.67
C THR A 108 3.64 4.18 9.66
N GLY A 109 4.85 3.93 10.14
CA GLY A 109 5.98 3.39 9.39
C GLY A 109 6.47 2.05 9.97
N GLY A 110 7.42 1.42 9.30
CA GLY A 110 7.93 0.09 9.64
C GLY A 110 7.48 -0.98 8.64
N ASP A 111 7.52 -2.25 9.05
CA ASP A 111 7.17 -3.37 8.19
C ASP A 111 5.79 -3.93 8.55
N PHE A 112 4.94 -4.10 7.55
CA PHE A 112 3.62 -4.72 7.67
C PHE A 112 3.53 -5.93 6.74
N ASP A 113 3.52 -7.12 7.34
CA ASP A 113 3.62 -8.42 6.66
C ASP A 113 2.31 -9.20 6.61
N ASN A 114 1.30 -8.81 7.38
CA ASN A 114 -0.03 -9.43 7.35
C ASN A 114 -0.63 -9.34 5.94
N ALA A 115 -1.25 -10.42 5.47
CA ALA A 115 -1.96 -10.38 4.20
C ALA A 115 -3.28 -9.59 4.35
N ILE A 116 -3.59 -8.77 3.35
CA ILE A 116 -4.80 -7.96 3.26
C ILE A 116 -5.64 -8.49 2.09
N SER A 117 -6.90 -8.77 2.35
CA SER A 117 -7.87 -9.28 1.37
C SER A 117 -9.19 -8.51 1.46
N GLY A 118 -10.10 -8.72 0.51
CA GLY A 118 -11.43 -8.13 0.52
C GLY A 118 -11.62 -6.98 -0.46
N SER A 119 -12.76 -6.32 -0.41
CA SER A 119 -13.14 -5.27 -1.37
C SER A 119 -12.83 -3.84 -0.91
N GLY A 120 -12.27 -3.68 0.29
CA GLY A 120 -11.98 -2.40 0.90
C GLY A 120 -10.77 -1.67 0.31
N GLN A 121 -10.64 -0.41 0.69
CA GLN A 121 -9.54 0.47 0.32
C GLN A 121 -8.48 0.51 1.42
N VAL A 122 -7.23 0.36 1.02
CA VAL A 122 -6.07 0.64 1.89
C VAL A 122 -5.65 2.09 1.74
N VAL A 123 -5.46 2.80 2.85
CA VAL A 123 -4.98 4.18 2.89
C VAL A 123 -3.67 4.24 3.66
N LYS A 124 -2.60 4.74 3.06
CA LYS A 124 -1.34 5.09 3.72
C LYS A 124 -1.28 6.59 3.94
N SER A 125 -1.45 7.02 5.20
CA SER A 125 -1.55 8.44 5.56
C SER A 125 -0.41 8.97 6.43
N GLY A 126 0.36 8.10 7.08
CA GLY A 126 1.48 8.51 7.94
C GLY A 126 2.66 9.11 7.18
N ASP A 127 3.45 9.98 7.81
CA ASP A 127 4.60 10.64 7.15
C ASP A 127 5.83 9.74 6.98
N GLU A 128 5.87 8.62 7.69
CA GLU A 128 7.00 7.69 7.69
C GLU A 128 6.98 6.71 6.49
N THR A 129 8.06 5.96 6.33
CA THR A 129 8.15 4.87 5.37
C THR A 129 7.46 3.62 5.93
N LEU A 130 6.48 3.08 5.20
CA LEU A 130 5.83 1.80 5.48
C LEU A 130 6.18 0.80 4.39
N THR A 131 6.68 -0.37 4.78
CA THR A 131 6.89 -1.50 3.88
C THR A 131 5.68 -2.42 3.92
N LEU A 132 4.99 -2.59 2.79
CA LEU A 132 4.00 -3.64 2.59
C LEU A 132 4.68 -4.86 1.95
N SER A 133 4.64 -5.98 2.65
CA SER A 133 5.25 -7.24 2.21
C SER A 133 4.31 -8.44 2.17
N GLY A 134 3.10 -8.30 2.76
CA GLY A 134 2.05 -9.30 2.65
C GLY A 134 1.67 -9.60 1.19
N SER A 135 1.30 -10.86 0.92
CA SER A 135 0.74 -11.26 -0.38
C SER A 135 -0.72 -10.84 -0.44
N ASN A 136 -0.97 -9.62 -0.88
CA ASN A 136 -2.27 -8.98 -0.76
C ASN A 136 -3.20 -9.32 -1.95
N THR A 137 -4.50 -9.45 -1.67
CA THR A 137 -5.54 -9.76 -2.68
C THR A 137 -6.73 -8.81 -2.59
N TYR A 138 -6.60 -7.67 -1.93
CA TYR A 138 -7.67 -6.69 -1.86
C TYR A 138 -7.86 -6.00 -3.22
N THR A 139 -9.10 -5.57 -3.49
CA THR A 139 -9.48 -5.06 -4.82
C THR A 139 -9.93 -3.59 -4.80
N GLY A 140 -10.12 -2.97 -3.63
CA GLY A 140 -10.64 -1.60 -3.53
C GLY A 140 -9.62 -0.50 -3.84
N GLY A 141 -8.37 -0.86 -4.07
CA GLY A 141 -7.29 0.06 -4.43
C GLY A 141 -6.53 0.61 -3.22
N THR A 142 -5.51 1.39 -3.50
CA THR A 142 -4.59 1.96 -2.51
C THR A 142 -4.53 3.48 -2.67
N LEU A 143 -4.73 4.23 -1.59
CA LEU A 143 -4.46 5.68 -1.53
C LEU A 143 -3.19 5.92 -0.73
N ILE A 144 -2.22 6.64 -1.29
CA ILE A 144 -1.00 7.07 -0.60
C ILE A 144 -1.08 8.59 -0.47
N SER A 145 -1.44 9.07 0.71
CA SER A 145 -1.60 10.51 0.97
C SER A 145 -0.44 11.11 1.77
N GLY A 146 0.48 10.28 2.26
CA GLY A 146 1.62 10.73 3.08
C GLY A 146 2.77 9.73 3.12
N GLY A 147 3.98 10.26 3.33
CA GLY A 147 5.21 9.48 3.49
C GLY A 147 5.59 8.66 2.26
N THR A 148 6.19 7.49 2.51
CA THR A 148 6.57 6.53 1.46
C THR A 148 5.89 5.19 1.72
N LEU A 149 5.28 4.61 0.68
CA LEU A 149 4.82 3.23 0.69
C LEU A 149 5.78 2.39 -0.14
N VAL A 150 6.45 1.42 0.48
CA VAL A 150 7.35 0.48 -0.20
C VAL A 150 6.61 -0.83 -0.46
N ALA A 151 6.51 -1.24 -1.72
CA ALA A 151 6.00 -2.54 -2.14
C ALA A 151 7.18 -3.46 -2.49
N THR A 152 7.27 -4.61 -1.81
CA THR A 152 8.40 -5.56 -1.95
C THR A 152 8.12 -6.75 -2.88
N ASN A 153 6.87 -6.87 -3.34
CA ASN A 153 6.43 -7.82 -4.36
C ASN A 153 5.30 -7.18 -5.19
N VAL A 154 4.98 -7.72 -6.38
CA VAL A 154 3.95 -7.13 -7.26
C VAL A 154 2.54 -7.29 -6.71
N GLU A 155 2.29 -8.30 -5.89
CA GLU A 155 1.02 -8.53 -5.20
C GLU A 155 0.85 -7.68 -3.94
N ALA A 156 1.88 -6.93 -3.52
CA ALA A 156 1.87 -6.20 -2.26
C ALA A 156 0.77 -5.12 -2.22
N LEU A 157 0.28 -4.63 -3.37
CA LEU A 157 -0.77 -3.61 -3.41
C LEU A 157 -2.14 -4.14 -3.89
N GLY A 158 -2.32 -5.47 -3.88
CA GLY A 158 -3.53 -6.11 -4.38
C GLY A 158 -3.75 -5.83 -5.88
N SER A 159 -5.00 -5.90 -6.33
CA SER A 159 -5.34 -5.75 -7.76
C SER A 159 -6.09 -4.45 -8.08
N GLY A 160 -6.28 -3.57 -7.10
CA GLY A 160 -6.96 -2.29 -7.30
C GLY A 160 -5.99 -1.17 -7.67
N ASP A 161 -6.48 -0.13 -8.33
CA ASP A 161 -5.67 1.02 -8.75
C ASP A 161 -5.03 1.74 -7.55
N VAL A 162 -3.93 2.45 -7.83
CA VAL A 162 -3.20 3.26 -6.87
C VAL A 162 -3.41 4.74 -7.15
N THR A 163 -3.87 5.48 -6.14
CA THR A 163 -3.81 6.94 -6.13
C THR A 163 -2.61 7.33 -5.26
N ASP A 164 -1.54 7.78 -5.89
CA ASP A 164 -0.31 8.23 -5.23
C ASP A 164 -0.25 9.75 -5.22
N ASP A 165 -0.39 10.36 -4.04
CA ASP A 165 -0.19 11.79 -3.78
C ASP A 165 1.07 12.03 -2.93
N ALA A 166 1.93 11.03 -2.74
CA ALA A 166 3.17 11.15 -2.00
C ALA A 166 4.32 10.40 -2.71
N THR A 167 4.74 9.23 -2.20
CA THR A 167 5.78 8.41 -2.84
C THR A 167 5.41 6.95 -2.78
N LEU A 168 5.28 6.33 -3.95
CA LEU A 168 5.23 4.89 -4.13
C LEU A 168 6.62 4.35 -4.52
N GLU A 169 7.22 3.52 -3.69
CA GLU A 169 8.47 2.81 -3.99
C GLU A 169 8.19 1.34 -4.34
N LEU A 170 8.51 0.95 -5.57
CA LEU A 170 8.43 -0.41 -6.09
C LEU A 170 9.80 -1.07 -5.99
N ASN A 171 10.02 -1.78 -4.88
CA ASN A 171 11.22 -2.58 -4.63
C ASN A 171 10.96 -4.06 -4.96
N THR A 172 10.62 -4.31 -6.22
CA THR A 172 10.26 -5.66 -6.72
C THR A 172 10.65 -5.83 -8.18
N GLY A 173 10.70 -7.08 -8.65
CA GLY A 173 10.63 -7.46 -10.07
C GLY A 173 9.25 -7.99 -10.44
N GLY A 174 9.06 -8.34 -11.71
CA GLY A 174 7.79 -8.89 -12.24
C GLY A 174 6.98 -7.86 -13.03
N THR A 175 5.68 -8.09 -13.16
CA THR A 175 4.75 -7.17 -13.85
C THR A 175 3.82 -6.53 -12.85
N PHE A 176 3.75 -5.20 -12.86
CA PHE A 176 2.83 -4.41 -12.05
C PHE A 176 1.81 -3.75 -12.96
N ASP A 177 0.59 -4.31 -12.94
CA ASP A 177 -0.50 -4.00 -13.88
C ASP A 177 -1.43 -2.88 -13.39
N ASN A 178 -1.41 -2.56 -12.09
CA ASN A 178 -2.34 -1.59 -11.50
C ASN A 178 -2.11 -0.21 -12.10
N ALA A 179 -3.20 0.53 -12.39
CA ALA A 179 -3.07 1.91 -12.83
C ALA A 179 -2.66 2.80 -11.65
N ILE A 180 -1.72 3.70 -11.89
CA ILE A 180 -1.21 4.67 -10.91
C ILE A 180 -1.64 6.06 -11.38
N SER A 181 -2.26 6.81 -10.48
CA SER A 181 -2.70 8.19 -10.68
C SER A 181 -2.23 9.08 -9.53
N GLY A 182 -2.49 10.39 -9.61
CA GLY A 182 -2.19 11.34 -8.53
C GLY A 182 -0.94 12.19 -8.75
N SER A 183 -0.58 12.96 -7.75
CA SER A 183 0.50 13.95 -7.83
C SER A 183 1.87 13.45 -7.37
N GLY A 184 1.93 12.24 -6.83
CA GLY A 184 3.10 11.62 -6.22
C GLY A 184 4.16 11.11 -7.19
N GLN A 185 5.29 10.71 -6.60
CA GLN A 185 6.45 10.17 -7.30
C GLN A 185 6.48 8.64 -7.21
N VAL A 186 6.73 8.00 -8.35
CA VAL A 186 7.02 6.56 -8.40
C VAL A 186 8.53 6.33 -8.39
N VAL A 187 9.01 5.48 -7.49
CA VAL A 187 10.42 5.10 -7.35
C VAL A 187 10.58 3.61 -7.67
N LYS A 188 11.50 3.26 -8.58
CA LYS A 188 11.96 1.89 -8.80
C LYS A 188 13.36 1.73 -8.23
N SER A 189 13.47 0.98 -7.13
CA SER A 189 14.73 0.79 -6.37
C SER A 189 15.29 -0.63 -6.38
N GLY A 190 14.47 -1.66 -6.64
CA GLY A 190 14.92 -3.05 -6.62
C GLY A 190 15.92 -3.39 -7.73
N ASP A 191 16.72 -4.44 -7.55
CA ASP A 191 17.73 -4.85 -8.56
C ASP A 191 17.12 -5.59 -9.77
N ASP A 192 15.93 -6.15 -9.60
CA ASP A 192 15.27 -6.95 -10.61
C ASP A 192 14.63 -6.11 -11.73
N VAL A 193 14.17 -6.80 -12.77
CA VAL A 193 13.38 -6.22 -13.87
C VAL A 193 11.93 -6.06 -13.41
N LEU A 194 11.44 -4.82 -13.39
CA LEU A 194 10.03 -4.50 -13.18
C LEU A 194 9.42 -4.04 -14.49
N THR A 195 8.28 -4.60 -14.86
CA THR A 195 7.46 -4.15 -15.98
C THR A 195 6.29 -3.35 -15.46
N LEU A 196 6.19 -2.08 -15.83
CA LEU A 196 5.00 -1.26 -15.66
C LEU A 196 4.16 -1.34 -16.93
N SER A 197 2.98 -1.95 -16.78
CA SER A 197 2.03 -2.22 -17.86
C SER A 197 0.72 -1.44 -17.72
N GLY A 198 0.41 -0.95 -16.51
CA GLY A 198 -0.73 -0.07 -16.26
C GLY A 198 -0.69 1.20 -17.12
N ALA A 199 -1.87 1.70 -17.50
CA ALA A 199 -2.01 3.01 -18.13
C ALA A 199 -1.99 4.08 -17.04
N ASN A 200 -0.84 4.71 -16.85
CA ASN A 200 -0.60 5.56 -15.69
C ASN A 200 -0.81 7.04 -16.01
N SER A 201 -1.24 7.80 -15.00
CA SER A 201 -1.58 9.23 -15.12
C SER A 201 -0.94 10.10 -14.03
N TYR A 202 -0.08 9.53 -13.19
CA TYR A 202 0.59 10.28 -12.14
C TYR A 202 1.52 11.37 -12.70
N SER A 203 1.68 12.46 -11.97
CA SER A 203 2.40 13.65 -12.46
C SER A 203 3.70 13.97 -11.72
N GLY A 204 3.99 13.33 -10.58
CA GLY A 204 5.19 13.64 -9.78
C GLY A 204 6.50 13.05 -10.35
N GLY A 205 6.41 12.29 -11.44
CA GLY A 205 7.55 11.74 -12.16
C GLY A 205 8.03 10.39 -11.64
N SER A 206 9.06 9.88 -12.30
CA SER A 206 9.65 8.57 -12.01
C SER A 206 11.12 8.70 -11.62
N LEU A 207 11.53 8.03 -10.54
CA LEU A 207 12.94 7.81 -10.22
C LEU A 207 13.29 6.34 -10.41
N ILE A 208 14.27 6.05 -11.24
CA ILE A 208 14.82 4.71 -11.43
C ILE A 208 16.20 4.69 -10.80
N SER A 209 16.32 4.13 -9.60
CA SER A 209 17.58 4.06 -8.85
C SER A 209 18.25 2.69 -8.89
N GLY A 210 17.51 1.63 -9.23
CA GLY A 210 18.02 0.25 -9.31
C GLY A 210 17.36 -0.60 -10.39
N GLY A 211 18.09 -1.63 -10.83
CA GLY A 211 17.61 -2.65 -11.78
C GLY A 211 17.19 -2.10 -13.14
N THR A 212 16.17 -2.71 -13.73
CA THR A 212 15.55 -2.29 -15.00
C THR A 212 14.08 -1.99 -14.80
N LEU A 213 13.63 -0.84 -15.30
CA LEU A 213 12.21 -0.53 -15.44
C LEU A 213 11.82 -0.66 -16.91
N VAL A 214 10.91 -1.58 -17.21
CA VAL A 214 10.32 -1.78 -18.54
C VAL A 214 8.98 -1.07 -18.60
N ALA A 215 8.82 -0.12 -19.52
CA ALA A 215 7.55 0.53 -19.84
C ALA A 215 6.99 -0.09 -21.14
N THR A 216 5.81 -0.70 -21.08
CA THR A 216 5.21 -1.41 -22.24
C THR A 216 4.25 -0.55 -23.05
N ASN A 217 4.01 0.69 -22.63
CA ASN A 217 3.21 1.68 -23.35
C ASN A 217 3.74 3.10 -23.01
N VAL A 218 3.43 4.10 -23.83
CA VAL A 218 3.93 5.48 -23.64
C VAL A 218 3.37 6.18 -22.39
N GLU A 219 2.25 5.70 -21.86
CA GLU A 219 1.61 6.23 -20.64
C GLU A 219 2.07 5.48 -19.38
N ALA A 220 2.89 4.43 -19.51
CA ALA A 220 3.29 3.60 -18.37
C ALA A 220 4.08 4.38 -17.30
N LEU A 221 4.69 5.52 -17.66
CA LEU A 221 5.43 6.37 -16.73
C LEU A 221 4.71 7.68 -16.36
N GLY A 222 3.39 7.74 -16.60
CA GLY A 222 2.60 8.93 -16.31
C GLY A 222 3.05 10.14 -17.13
N THR A 223 2.87 11.34 -16.58
CA THR A 223 3.15 12.61 -17.27
C THR A 223 4.36 13.37 -16.72
N GLY A 224 4.91 12.93 -15.57
CA GLY A 224 6.06 13.57 -14.95
C GLY A 224 7.40 13.11 -15.52
N ASP A 225 8.45 13.90 -15.29
CA ASP A 225 9.79 13.61 -15.81
C ASP A 225 10.39 12.32 -15.23
N VAL A 226 11.32 11.72 -15.97
CA VAL A 226 12.04 10.51 -15.57
C VAL A 226 13.48 10.87 -15.19
N THR A 227 13.84 10.59 -13.93
CA THR A 227 15.24 10.55 -13.48
C THR A 227 15.73 9.11 -13.54
N ASN A 228 16.49 8.80 -14.59
CA ASN A 228 17.02 7.46 -14.81
C ASN A 228 18.48 7.36 -14.33
N ASN A 229 18.72 6.63 -13.24
CA ASN A 229 20.06 6.31 -12.72
C ASN A 229 20.42 4.83 -12.84
N ALA A 230 19.58 4.02 -13.49
CA ALA A 230 19.85 2.60 -13.74
C ALA A 230 19.53 2.27 -15.21
N VAL A 231 18.53 1.44 -15.49
CA VAL A 231 18.10 1.11 -16.85
C VAL A 231 16.61 1.42 -17.02
N LEU A 232 16.29 2.25 -18.01
CA LEU A 232 14.95 2.45 -18.52
C LEU A 232 14.81 1.74 -19.86
N GLU A 233 13.96 0.72 -19.94
CA GLU A 233 13.60 0.06 -21.18
C GLU A 233 12.21 0.51 -21.66
N LEU A 234 12.16 1.08 -22.86
CA LEU A 234 10.93 1.51 -23.52
C LEU A 234 10.57 0.46 -24.57
N ASN A 235 9.70 -0.48 -24.18
CA ASN A 235 9.15 -1.52 -25.04
C ASN A 235 7.78 -1.08 -25.59
N THR A 236 7.78 0.02 -26.33
CA THR A 236 6.57 0.63 -26.89
C THR A 236 6.87 1.38 -28.19
N GLY A 237 5.84 1.55 -29.01
CA GLY A 237 5.79 2.54 -30.08
C GLY A 237 5.12 3.85 -29.65
N GLY A 238 5.17 4.87 -30.51
CA GLY A 238 4.48 6.14 -30.31
C GLY A 238 5.39 7.29 -29.92
N THR A 239 4.84 8.31 -29.26
CA THR A 239 5.57 9.48 -28.78
C THR A 239 5.67 9.42 -27.26
N PHE A 240 6.89 9.49 -26.74
CA PHE A 240 7.18 9.57 -25.33
C PHE A 240 7.60 11.00 -24.97
N ASP A 241 6.69 11.72 -24.31
CA ASP A 241 6.80 13.16 -24.07
C ASP A 241 7.60 13.53 -22.81
N ASN A 242 7.78 12.59 -21.87
CA ASN A 242 8.44 12.85 -20.60
C ASN A 242 9.92 13.20 -20.82
N ALA A 243 10.44 14.20 -20.10
CA ALA A 243 11.87 14.48 -20.12
C ALA A 243 12.63 13.34 -19.44
N ILE A 244 13.78 12.95 -19.99
CA ILE A 244 14.64 11.92 -19.40
C ILE A 244 15.97 12.54 -19.00
N SER A 245 16.35 12.36 -17.74
CA SER A 245 17.61 12.84 -17.17
C SER A 245 18.33 11.73 -16.39
N GLY A 246 19.51 12.04 -15.83
CA GLY A 246 20.25 11.13 -14.95
C GLY A 246 21.46 10.46 -15.61
N SER A 247 21.97 9.42 -14.95
CA SER A 247 23.21 8.72 -15.34
C SER A 247 22.99 7.35 -15.98
N GLY A 248 21.74 6.88 -15.99
CA GLY A 248 21.34 5.57 -16.46
C GLY A 248 21.28 5.43 -17.98
N GLN A 249 21.11 4.18 -18.42
CA GLN A 249 20.97 3.80 -19.82
C GLN A 249 19.49 3.82 -20.23
N VAL A 250 19.19 4.34 -21.42
CA VAL A 250 17.89 4.16 -22.08
C VAL A 250 18.00 3.04 -23.10
N VAL A 251 17.06 2.09 -23.08
CA VAL A 251 16.95 0.99 -24.03
C VAL A 251 15.65 1.14 -24.80
N LYS A 252 15.71 1.14 -26.14
CA LYS A 252 14.55 0.96 -27.01
C LYS A 252 14.48 -0.50 -27.43
N SER A 253 13.35 -1.16 -27.13
CA SER A 253 13.02 -2.52 -27.55
C SER A 253 11.65 -2.58 -28.23
N GLY A 254 11.30 -3.73 -28.80
CA GLY A 254 10.09 -3.93 -29.59
C GLY A 254 10.19 -3.34 -31.02
N ASP A 255 9.36 -3.86 -31.93
CA ASP A 255 9.50 -3.61 -33.38
C ASP A 255 9.06 -2.19 -33.79
N ASP A 256 8.23 -1.54 -32.97
CA ASP A 256 7.59 -0.27 -33.31
C ASP A 256 8.56 0.92 -33.31
N VAL A 257 8.14 2.00 -33.98
CA VAL A 257 8.82 3.30 -33.96
C VAL A 257 8.48 4.04 -32.67
N LEU A 258 9.50 4.44 -31.91
CA LEU A 258 9.38 5.33 -30.76
C LEU A 258 9.98 6.69 -31.07
N THR A 259 9.28 7.76 -30.71
CA THR A 259 9.77 9.14 -30.75
C THR A 259 9.96 9.66 -29.34
N LEU A 260 11.17 10.10 -28.99
CA LEU A 260 11.43 10.83 -27.75
C LEU A 260 11.29 12.32 -28.02
N SER A 261 10.16 12.91 -27.67
CA SER A 261 9.87 14.34 -27.85
C SER A 261 10.24 15.19 -26.63
N GLY A 262 10.35 14.57 -25.46
CA GLY A 262 10.78 15.22 -24.21
C GLY A 262 12.22 15.71 -24.25
N ALA A 263 12.58 16.60 -23.32
CA ALA A 263 13.95 17.08 -23.19
C ALA A 263 14.86 15.96 -22.63
N ASN A 264 15.78 15.45 -23.43
CA ASN A 264 16.65 14.34 -23.06
C ASN A 264 18.06 14.85 -22.68
N SER A 265 18.47 14.62 -21.43
CA SER A 265 19.77 15.09 -20.86
C SER A 265 20.57 14.01 -20.12
N TYR A 266 20.14 12.75 -20.19
CA TYR A 266 20.81 11.63 -19.54
C TYR A 266 22.19 11.33 -20.15
N SER A 267 23.10 10.77 -19.34
CA SER A 267 24.51 10.53 -19.73
C SER A 267 24.89 9.07 -19.95
N GLY A 268 24.06 8.09 -19.55
CA GLY A 268 24.38 6.66 -19.65
C GLY A 268 24.21 6.03 -21.04
N GLY A 269 23.85 6.84 -22.05
CA GLY A 269 23.72 6.42 -23.44
C GLY A 269 22.41 5.72 -23.78
N THR A 270 22.26 5.41 -25.08
CA THR A 270 21.04 4.82 -25.64
C THR A 270 21.38 3.53 -26.38
N LEU A 271 20.70 2.44 -26.06
CA LEU A 271 20.76 1.17 -26.79
C LEU A 271 19.46 0.98 -27.57
N ILE A 272 19.57 0.64 -28.85
CA ILE A 272 18.42 0.21 -29.67
C ILE A 272 18.60 -1.29 -29.87
N SER A 273 17.85 -2.09 -29.11
CA SER A 273 17.88 -3.55 -29.24
C SER A 273 16.95 -4.02 -30.36
N ASP A 274 15.86 -3.30 -30.61
CA ASP A 274 14.94 -3.53 -31.73
C ASP A 274 14.17 -2.27 -32.13
N GLY A 275 13.54 -2.31 -33.30
CA GLY A 275 12.69 -1.26 -33.85
C GLY A 275 13.45 -0.01 -34.28
N THR A 276 12.79 1.15 -34.18
CA THR A 276 13.38 2.45 -34.57
C THR A 276 13.18 3.47 -33.46
N LEU A 277 14.23 4.24 -33.18
CA LEU A 277 14.19 5.38 -32.28
C LEU A 277 14.34 6.68 -33.08
N VAL A 278 13.43 7.62 -32.85
CA VAL A 278 13.48 9.00 -33.34
C VAL A 278 13.72 9.90 -32.12
N ALA A 279 14.74 10.74 -32.18
CA ALA A 279 15.12 11.66 -31.10
C ALA A 279 15.47 13.04 -31.68
#